data_AF-A0A7C3VPD7-F1
#
_entry.id   AF-A0A7C3VPD7-F1
#
_cell.length_a   1.000
_cell.length_b   1.000
_cell.length_c   1.000
_cell.angle_alpha   90.00
_cell.angle_beta   90.00
_cell.angle_gamma   90.00
#
_symmetry.space_group_name_H-M   'P 1'
#
loop_
_entity.id
_entity.type
_entity.pdbx_description
1 polymer ?
#
loop_
_entity_poly.entity_id
_entity_poly.type
_entity_poly.pdbx_seq_one_letter_code
_entity_poly.pdbx_strand_id
1 'polypeptide(L)'
;MAADGDAVMKKMVNALAQSSDKILKQDNTDNFKRLVPSLIDKGLDNINLNMFSEDMRLGLLNAMGDEYARKGKLPEAIKAFILAGNKAKLVDIGADYERVGLFSNAIDAYRLADSTDKLLKIGNKCLDDGRIADAIKAYRLIGNVDKLVKVGDDCLSKGKWDYAIEVYSAIGNKVKLAQVGDKCLQENQIGYAAKAYEMSGDTDKLNVLGDTCLRQGLLSTALQAYTLAGNQVMLQFIKENFK
;
A
#
# COMPACT_ATOMS: atom_id res chain seq x y z
N MET A 1 55.51 4.15 43.09
CA MET A 1 54.07 3.88 43.34
C MET A 1 53.21 5.12 43.07
N ALA A 2 53.20 5.65 41.83
CA ALA A 2 52.45 6.88 41.50
C ALA A 2 51.60 6.77 40.21
N ALA A 3 51.62 5.62 39.52
CA ALA A 3 50.94 5.45 38.24
C ALA A 3 49.48 4.95 38.35
N ASP A 4 49.07 4.45 39.52
CA ASP A 4 47.77 3.79 39.70
C ASP A 4 46.64 4.77 40.09
N GLY A 5 46.97 5.87 40.78
CA GLY A 5 46.01 6.88 41.20
C GLY A 5 45.41 7.70 40.04
N ASP A 6 46.22 8.01 39.02
CA ASP A 6 45.79 8.85 37.89
C ASP A 6 44.88 8.09 36.91
N ALA A 7 45.10 6.77 36.76
CA ALA A 7 44.26 5.89 35.95
C ALA A 7 42.88 5.65 36.61
N VAL A 8 42.84 5.50 37.94
CA VAL A 8 41.60 5.37 38.71
C VAL A 8 40.81 6.67 38.71
N MET A 9 41.49 7.81 38.85
CA MET A 9 40.85 9.13 38.82
C MET A 9 40.27 9.44 37.43
N LYS A 10 40.97 9.14 36.33
CA LYS A 10 40.42 9.26 34.96
C LYS A 10 39.21 8.37 34.71
N LYS A 11 39.21 7.13 35.22
CA LYS A 11 38.05 6.22 35.10
C LYS A 11 36.85 6.73 35.91
N MET A 12 37.07 7.23 37.13
CA MET A 12 36.01 7.83 37.95
C MET A 12 35.46 9.12 37.33
N VAL A 13 36.30 10.00 36.81
CA VAL A 13 35.88 11.24 36.15
C VAL A 13 35.11 10.95 34.86
N ASN A 14 35.53 9.96 34.05
CA ASN A 14 34.77 9.55 32.87
C ASN A 14 33.44 8.87 33.23
N ALA A 15 33.40 8.06 34.29
CA ALA A 15 32.16 7.45 34.77
C ALA A 15 31.18 8.52 35.33
N LEU A 16 31.69 9.53 36.03
CA LEU A 16 30.93 10.69 36.50
C LEU A 16 30.45 11.55 35.33
N ALA A 17 31.29 11.84 34.34
CA ALA A 17 30.88 12.59 33.14
C ALA A 17 29.79 11.84 32.36
N GLN A 18 29.93 10.52 32.16
CA GLN A 18 28.93 9.70 31.49
C GLN A 18 27.62 9.56 32.26
N SER A 19 27.66 9.53 33.60
CA SER A 19 26.46 9.50 34.44
C SER A 19 25.81 10.88 34.53
N SER A 20 26.57 11.97 34.64
CA SER A 20 26.06 13.34 34.55
C SER A 20 25.42 13.64 33.20
N ASP A 21 26.02 13.22 32.08
CA ASP A 21 25.41 13.36 30.75
C ASP A 21 24.13 12.54 30.60
N LYS A 22 24.08 11.33 31.18
CA LYS A 22 22.84 10.53 31.21
C LYS A 22 21.75 11.18 32.05
N ILE A 23 22.09 11.73 33.21
CA ILE A 23 21.15 12.39 34.11
C ILE A 23 20.62 13.68 33.47
N LEU A 24 21.49 14.50 32.87
CA LEU A 24 21.10 15.71 32.15
C LEU A 24 20.23 15.41 30.92
N LYS A 25 20.46 14.31 30.21
CA LYS A 25 19.60 13.86 29.11
C LYS A 25 18.24 13.32 29.62
N GLN A 26 18.21 12.59 30.73
CA GLN A 26 16.97 12.08 31.32
C GLN A 26 16.08 13.18 31.92
N ASP A 27 16.63 14.10 32.73
CA ASP A 27 15.87 15.19 33.37
C ASP A 27 15.24 16.14 32.36
N ASN A 28 15.97 16.42 31.27
CA ASN A 28 15.43 17.22 30.18
C ASN A 28 14.26 16.51 29.50
N THR A 29 14.42 15.22 29.16
CA THR A 29 13.39 14.45 28.43
C THR A 29 12.05 14.39 29.18
N ASP A 30 12.07 14.24 30.51
CA ASP A 30 10.83 14.20 31.30
C ASP A 30 10.17 15.57 31.49
N ASN A 31 10.95 16.65 31.55
CA ASN A 31 10.41 18.01 31.49
C ASN A 31 9.77 18.32 30.14
N PHE A 32 10.33 17.82 29.03
CA PHE A 32 9.75 18.01 27.70
C PHE A 32 8.45 17.21 27.48
N LYS A 33 8.28 16.04 28.11
CA LYS A 33 7.00 15.32 28.10
C LYS A 33 5.85 16.17 28.66
N ARG A 34 6.12 17.08 29.61
CA ARG A 34 5.12 18.02 30.14
C ARG A 34 4.70 19.09 29.13
N LEU A 35 5.52 19.35 28.11
CA LEU A 35 5.23 20.31 27.04
C LEU A 35 4.43 19.68 25.89
N VAL A 36 4.40 18.36 25.79
CA VAL A 36 3.69 17.62 24.73
C VAL A 36 2.21 18.03 24.61
N PRO A 37 1.43 18.20 25.70
CA PRO A 37 0.04 18.65 25.58
C PRO A 37 -0.09 20.01 24.89
N SER A 38 0.72 21.00 25.28
CA SER A 38 0.69 22.35 24.70
C SER A 38 1.17 22.38 23.25
N LEU A 39 2.08 21.46 22.88
CA LEU A 39 2.52 21.30 21.50
C LEU A 39 1.43 20.64 20.64
N ILE A 40 0.72 19.66 21.18
CA ILE A 40 -0.38 19.01 20.47
C ILE A 40 -1.51 19.99 20.14
N ASP A 41 -1.79 20.92 21.04
CA ASP A 41 -2.82 21.95 20.83
C ASP A 41 -2.43 22.94 19.71
N LYS A 42 -1.13 23.20 19.52
CA LYS A 42 -0.62 24.01 18.40
C LYS A 42 -0.63 23.24 17.07
N GLY A 43 -0.47 21.92 17.12
CA GLY A 43 -0.41 21.04 15.95
C GLY A 43 1.00 20.93 15.35
N LEU A 44 1.34 19.74 14.85
CA LEU A 44 2.65 19.42 14.28
C LEU A 44 3.10 20.39 13.16
N ASP A 45 2.16 20.89 12.36
CA ASP A 45 2.46 21.79 11.23
C ASP A 45 2.90 23.19 11.66
N ASN A 46 2.57 23.60 12.88
CA ASN A 46 2.85 24.95 13.39
C ASN A 46 4.04 24.99 14.36
N ILE A 47 4.79 23.89 14.47
CA ILE A 47 5.90 23.77 15.42
C ILE A 47 7.22 23.67 14.66
N ASN A 48 8.13 24.59 14.96
CA ASN A 48 9.51 24.50 14.52
C ASN A 48 10.35 23.76 15.57
N LEU A 49 10.83 22.55 15.23
CA LEU A 49 11.67 21.73 16.09
C LEU A 49 13.16 21.79 15.76
N ASN A 50 13.59 22.65 14.83
CA ASN A 50 14.98 22.71 14.37
C ASN A 50 15.95 23.27 15.43
N MET A 51 15.43 23.90 16.49
CA MET A 51 16.25 24.38 17.60
C MET A 51 16.67 23.27 18.57
N PHE A 52 16.08 22.08 18.46
CA PHE A 52 16.40 20.94 19.31
C PHE A 52 17.47 20.05 18.67
N SER A 53 18.25 19.37 19.52
CA SER A 53 19.10 18.28 19.06
C SER A 53 18.27 17.18 18.40
N GLU A 54 18.88 16.41 17.51
CA GLU A 54 18.18 15.34 16.79
C GLU A 54 17.54 14.33 17.74
N ASP A 55 18.27 13.86 18.76
CA ASP A 55 17.77 12.95 19.79
C ASP A 55 16.52 13.51 20.49
N MET A 56 16.54 14.79 20.87
CA MET A 56 15.41 15.44 21.55
C MET A 56 14.21 15.62 20.61
N ARG A 57 14.47 16.01 19.36
CA ARG A 57 13.43 16.15 18.33
C ARG A 57 12.71 14.82 18.11
N LEU A 58 13.47 13.73 17.96
CA LEU A 58 12.91 12.38 17.81
C LEU A 58 12.14 11.95 19.06
N GLY A 59 12.67 12.20 20.26
CA GLY A 59 11.98 11.90 21.52
C GLY A 59 10.64 12.64 21.65
N LEU A 60 10.61 13.92 21.29
CA LEU A 60 9.42 14.76 21.35
C LEU A 60 8.38 14.34 20.31
N LEU A 61 8.79 14.05 19.07
CA LEU A 61 7.90 13.55 18.02
C LEU A 61 7.28 12.21 18.41
N ASN A 62 8.05 11.31 19.01
CA ASN A 62 7.53 10.05 19.54
C ASN A 62 6.50 10.27 20.66
N ALA A 63 6.79 11.16 21.61
CA ALA A 63 5.87 11.47 22.69
C ALA A 63 4.58 12.13 22.18
N MET A 64 4.68 13.06 21.22
CA MET A 64 3.52 13.64 20.55
C MET A 64 2.72 12.58 19.79
N GLY A 65 3.38 11.67 19.07
CA GLY A 65 2.72 10.57 18.37
C GLY A 65 1.94 9.65 19.32
N ASP A 66 2.53 9.29 20.46
CA ASP A 66 1.88 8.48 21.48
C ASP A 66 0.64 9.17 22.06
N GLU A 67 0.73 10.46 22.36
CA GLU A 67 -0.41 11.24 22.86
C GLU A 67 -1.50 11.44 21.79
N TYR A 68 -1.14 11.69 20.53
CA TYR A 68 -2.10 11.73 19.43
C TYR A 68 -2.83 10.40 19.28
N ALA A 69 -2.12 9.28 19.36
CA ALA A 69 -2.70 7.94 19.30
C ALA A 69 -3.67 7.69 20.46
N ARG A 70 -3.30 8.06 21.69
CA ARG A 70 -4.20 7.96 22.86
C ARG A 70 -5.46 8.81 22.72
N LYS A 71 -5.37 9.98 22.09
CA LYS A 71 -6.51 10.86 21.80
C LYS A 71 -7.35 10.40 20.59
N GLY A 72 -7.00 9.27 19.95
CA GLY A 72 -7.67 8.76 18.75
C GLY A 72 -7.36 9.55 17.47
N LYS A 73 -6.43 10.50 17.52
CA LYS A 73 -5.97 11.31 16.38
C LYS A 73 -4.89 10.56 15.59
N LEU A 74 -5.30 9.43 15.00
CA LEU A 74 -4.38 8.50 14.32
C LEU A 74 -3.64 9.12 13.11
N PRO A 75 -4.25 9.98 12.26
CA PRO A 75 -3.52 10.62 11.17
C PRO A 75 -2.34 11.48 11.65
N GLU A 76 -2.54 12.26 12.72
CA GLU A 76 -1.50 13.08 13.34
C GLU A 76 -0.44 12.22 14.03
N ALA A 77 -0.85 11.12 14.67
CA ALA A 77 0.08 10.15 15.26
C ALA A 77 0.99 9.53 14.18
N ILE A 78 0.43 9.08 13.06
CA ILE A 78 1.18 8.55 11.92
C ILE A 78 2.19 9.58 11.42
N LYS A 79 1.76 10.83 11.23
CA LYS A 79 2.64 11.92 10.80
C LYS A 79 3.80 12.12 11.77
N ALA A 80 3.53 12.14 13.08
CA ALA A 80 4.57 12.26 14.09
C ALA A 80 5.58 11.10 14.02
N PHE A 81 5.10 9.86 13.88
CA PHE A 81 5.97 8.68 13.82
C PHE A 81 6.76 8.58 12.51
N ILE A 82 6.21 9.03 11.38
CA ILE A 82 6.96 9.17 10.12
C ILE A 82 8.12 10.15 10.31
N LEU A 83 7.84 11.33 10.87
CA LEU A 83 8.86 12.35 11.12
C LEU A 83 9.91 11.88 12.15
N ALA A 84 9.52 11.02 13.09
CA ALA A 84 10.41 10.40 14.06
C ALA A 84 11.16 9.17 13.51
N GLY A 85 10.84 8.70 12.30
CA GLY A 85 11.36 7.44 11.76
C GLY A 85 10.97 6.19 12.58
N ASN A 86 9.92 6.28 13.41
CA ASN A 86 9.54 5.21 14.33
C ASN A 86 8.64 4.17 13.65
N LYS A 87 9.28 3.24 12.95
CA LYS A 87 8.61 2.13 12.24
C LYS A 87 7.86 1.19 13.20
N ALA A 88 8.37 0.97 14.42
CA ALA A 88 7.72 0.09 15.39
C ALA A 88 6.34 0.61 15.78
N LYS A 89 6.23 1.91 16.07
CA LYS A 89 4.94 2.55 16.39
C LYS A 89 3.98 2.57 15.21
N LEU A 90 4.48 2.72 13.98
CA LEU A 90 3.65 2.59 12.77
C LEU A 90 3.10 1.16 12.62
N VAL A 91 3.87 0.13 12.97
CA VAL A 91 3.39 -1.26 13.04
C VAL A 91 2.32 -1.42 14.12
N ASP A 92 2.49 -0.81 15.30
CA ASP A 92 1.50 -0.88 16.37
C ASP A 92 0.16 -0.25 15.94
N ILE A 93 0.21 0.93 15.31
CA ILE A 93 -0.99 1.56 14.70
C ILE A 93 -1.63 0.64 13.65
N GLY A 94 -0.81 0.02 12.80
CA GLY A 94 -1.31 -0.93 11.81
C GLY A 94 -2.04 -2.12 12.44
N ALA A 95 -1.51 -2.63 13.56
CA ALA A 95 -2.14 -3.72 14.32
C ALA A 95 -3.45 -3.27 15.00
N ASP A 96 -3.53 -2.03 15.47
CA ASP A 96 -4.76 -1.46 16.01
C ASP A 96 -5.83 -1.31 14.93
N TYR A 97 -5.48 -0.83 13.74
CA TYR A 97 -6.39 -0.80 12.58
C TYR A 97 -6.88 -2.19 12.19
N GLU A 98 -5.98 -3.18 12.20
CA GLU A 98 -6.34 -4.57 11.92
C GLU A 98 -7.35 -5.12 12.94
N ARG A 99 -7.18 -4.79 14.23
CA ARG A 99 -8.08 -5.22 15.31
C ARG A 99 -9.49 -4.68 15.17
N VAL A 100 -9.64 -3.46 14.65
CA VAL A 100 -10.95 -2.83 14.38
C VAL A 100 -11.49 -3.11 12.97
N GLY A 101 -10.80 -3.94 12.17
CA GLY A 101 -11.25 -4.33 10.84
C GLY A 101 -11.02 -3.28 9.73
N LEU A 102 -10.21 -2.26 9.99
CA LEU A 102 -9.83 -1.21 9.03
C LEU A 102 -8.58 -1.63 8.24
N PHE A 103 -8.71 -2.69 7.43
CA PHE A 103 -7.59 -3.33 6.74
C PHE A 103 -6.83 -2.41 5.77
N SER A 104 -7.53 -1.58 4.99
CA SER A 104 -6.88 -0.65 4.06
C SER A 104 -5.94 0.34 4.79
N ASN A 105 -6.36 0.84 5.94
CA ASN A 105 -5.56 1.73 6.80
C ASN A 105 -4.39 0.98 7.44
N ALA A 106 -4.60 -0.27 7.89
CA ALA A 106 -3.53 -1.11 8.40
C ALA A 106 -2.45 -1.37 7.34
N ILE A 107 -2.85 -1.64 6.09
CA ILE A 107 -1.92 -1.79 4.96
C ILE A 107 -1.11 -0.52 4.75
N ASP A 108 -1.74 0.66 4.78
CA ASP A 108 -1.02 1.92 4.62
C ASP A 108 -0.03 2.17 5.76
N ALA A 109 -0.41 1.86 7.00
CA ALA A 109 0.49 1.95 8.16
C ALA A 109 1.69 0.99 8.05
N TYR A 110 1.44 -0.27 7.68
CA TYR A 110 2.52 -1.26 7.48
C TYR A 110 3.43 -0.90 6.31
N ARG A 111 2.90 -0.28 5.25
CA ARG A 111 3.69 0.28 4.14
C ARG A 111 4.61 1.40 4.64
N LEU A 112 4.07 2.35 5.41
CA LEU A 112 4.85 3.45 5.97
C LEU A 112 5.93 2.97 6.95
N ALA A 113 5.72 1.82 7.58
CA ALA A 113 6.71 1.14 8.41
C ALA A 113 7.71 0.28 7.63
N ASP A 114 7.63 0.20 6.30
CA ASP A 114 8.39 -0.73 5.44
C ASP A 114 8.33 -2.20 5.91
N SER A 115 7.22 -2.59 6.54
CA SER A 115 7.09 -3.90 7.18
C SER A 115 6.47 -4.94 6.22
N THR A 116 7.31 -5.50 5.34
CA THR A 116 6.92 -6.50 4.34
C THR A 116 6.26 -7.74 4.95
N ASP A 117 6.74 -8.23 6.09
CA ASP A 117 6.16 -9.39 6.79
C ASP A 117 4.72 -9.15 7.24
N LYS A 118 4.45 -7.94 7.75
CA LYS A 118 3.10 -7.55 8.18
C LYS A 118 2.18 -7.36 6.98
N LEU A 119 2.68 -6.74 5.90
CA LEU A 119 1.95 -6.62 4.63
C LEU A 119 1.58 -7.98 4.05
N LEU A 120 2.50 -8.96 4.08
CA LEU A 120 2.21 -10.31 3.62
C LEU A 120 1.15 -10.99 4.50
N LYS A 121 1.26 -10.87 5.83
CA LYS A 121 0.29 -11.45 6.76
C LYS A 121 -1.11 -10.87 6.58
N ILE A 122 -1.24 -9.54 6.52
CA ILE A 122 -2.53 -8.90 6.32
C ILE A 122 -3.09 -9.20 4.93
N GLY A 123 -2.24 -9.28 3.89
CA GLY A 123 -2.66 -9.67 2.55
C GLY A 123 -3.27 -11.08 2.50
N ASN A 124 -2.65 -12.05 3.18
CA ASN A 124 -3.19 -13.40 3.30
C ASN A 124 -4.53 -13.39 4.06
N LYS A 125 -4.59 -12.70 5.20
CA LYS A 125 -5.81 -12.59 5.99
C LYS A 125 -6.96 -11.94 5.19
N CYS A 126 -6.69 -10.86 4.46
CA CYS A 126 -7.68 -10.22 3.60
C CYS A 126 -8.17 -11.16 2.49
N LEU A 127 -7.29 -12.00 1.94
CA LEU A 127 -7.67 -12.98 0.94
C LEU A 127 -8.60 -14.06 1.53
N ASP A 128 -8.26 -14.58 2.71
CA ASP A 128 -9.06 -15.58 3.44
C ASP A 128 -10.44 -15.02 3.84
N ASP A 129 -10.49 -13.75 4.26
CA ASP A 129 -11.72 -13.02 4.60
C ASP A 129 -12.54 -12.58 3.36
N GLY A 130 -12.06 -12.86 2.15
CA GLY A 130 -12.71 -12.48 0.89
C GLY A 130 -12.60 -10.99 0.52
N ARG A 131 -11.78 -10.22 1.24
CA ARG A 131 -11.45 -8.80 0.99
C ARG A 131 -10.37 -8.69 -0.10
N ILE A 132 -10.76 -9.02 -1.32
CA ILE A 132 -9.86 -9.14 -2.46
C ILE A 132 -9.11 -7.83 -2.76
N ALA A 133 -9.79 -6.68 -2.75
CA ALA A 133 -9.16 -5.39 -3.04
C ALA A 133 -8.01 -5.07 -2.07
N ASP A 134 -8.22 -5.31 -0.76
CA ASP A 134 -7.20 -5.09 0.26
C ASP A 134 -6.04 -6.08 0.09
N ALA A 135 -6.32 -7.35 -0.24
CA ALA A 135 -5.29 -8.35 -0.52
C ALA A 135 -4.42 -7.96 -1.73
N ILE A 136 -5.04 -7.50 -2.83
CA ILE A 136 -4.33 -7.00 -4.01
C ILE A 136 -3.44 -5.82 -3.64
N LYS A 137 -3.97 -4.83 -2.90
CA LYS A 137 -3.21 -3.67 -2.44
C LYS A 137 -1.98 -4.10 -1.66
N ALA A 138 -2.13 -5.01 -0.69
CA ALA A 138 -1.03 -5.51 0.12
C ALA A 138 0.05 -6.22 -0.73
N TYR A 139 -0.35 -7.12 -1.63
CA TYR A 139 0.60 -7.87 -2.46
C TYR A 139 1.32 -7.00 -3.50
N ARG A 140 0.64 -5.98 -4.06
CA ARG A 140 1.27 -5.00 -4.96
C ARG A 140 2.37 -4.21 -4.24
N LEU A 141 2.13 -3.81 -2.99
CA LEU A 141 3.11 -3.05 -2.21
C LEU A 141 4.38 -3.83 -1.90
N ILE A 142 4.29 -5.15 -1.76
CA ILE A 142 5.46 -6.02 -1.56
C ILE A 142 6.01 -6.62 -2.87
N GLY A 143 5.42 -6.29 -4.03
CA GLY A 143 5.84 -6.83 -5.33
C GLY A 143 5.71 -8.36 -5.47
N ASN A 144 4.80 -9.00 -4.71
CA ASN A 144 4.69 -10.45 -4.70
C ASN A 144 3.79 -10.94 -5.86
N VAL A 145 4.43 -11.18 -7.01
CA VAL A 145 3.77 -11.62 -8.25
C VAL A 145 3.07 -12.97 -8.06
N ASP A 146 3.70 -13.93 -7.38
CA ASP A 146 3.11 -15.27 -7.17
C ASP A 146 1.79 -15.21 -6.40
N LYS A 147 1.73 -14.38 -5.36
CA LYS A 147 0.51 -14.17 -4.59
C LYS A 147 -0.55 -13.45 -5.42
N LEU A 148 -0.16 -12.44 -6.21
CA LEU A 148 -1.07 -11.78 -7.14
C LEU A 148 -1.66 -12.77 -8.14
N VAL A 149 -0.85 -13.63 -8.78
CA VAL A 149 -1.34 -14.67 -9.69
C VAL A 149 -2.37 -15.57 -9.01
N LYS A 150 -2.11 -16.03 -7.78
CA LYS A 150 -3.08 -16.84 -7.02
C LYS A 150 -4.40 -16.11 -6.75
N VAL A 151 -4.34 -14.82 -6.42
CA VAL A 151 -5.55 -14.00 -6.26
C VAL A 151 -6.30 -13.88 -7.58
N GLY A 152 -5.59 -13.64 -8.68
CA GLY A 152 -6.17 -13.57 -10.02
C GLY A 152 -6.85 -14.87 -10.42
N ASP A 153 -6.23 -16.01 -10.12
CA ASP A 153 -6.76 -17.35 -10.42
C ASP A 153 -8.02 -17.63 -9.59
N ASP A 154 -8.01 -17.29 -8.29
CA ASP A 154 -9.18 -17.39 -7.42
C ASP A 154 -10.33 -16.50 -7.93
N CYS A 155 -10.05 -15.25 -8.29
CA CYS A 155 -11.02 -14.32 -8.87
C CYS A 155 -11.62 -14.86 -10.18
N LEU A 156 -10.77 -15.37 -11.06
CA LEU A 156 -11.18 -15.96 -12.33
C LEU A 156 -12.09 -17.19 -12.12
N SER A 157 -11.77 -18.03 -11.14
CA SER A 157 -12.58 -19.22 -10.81
C SER A 157 -13.96 -18.83 -10.27
N LYS A 158 -14.05 -17.76 -9.48
CA LYS A 158 -15.27 -17.25 -8.83
C LYS A 158 -16.07 -16.27 -9.69
N GLY A 159 -15.65 -16.01 -10.93
CA GLY A 159 -16.30 -15.06 -11.84
C GLY A 159 -16.20 -13.60 -11.42
N LYS A 160 -15.20 -13.25 -10.60
CA LYS A 160 -14.92 -11.86 -10.19
C LYS A 160 -14.02 -11.18 -11.22
N TRP A 161 -14.59 -10.87 -12.38
CA TRP A 161 -13.86 -10.42 -13.57
C TRP A 161 -13.05 -9.15 -13.35
N ASP A 162 -13.62 -8.13 -12.69
CA ASP A 162 -12.93 -6.86 -12.43
C ASP A 162 -11.60 -7.05 -11.70
N TYR A 163 -11.63 -7.83 -10.61
CA TYR A 163 -10.43 -8.09 -9.83
C TYR A 163 -9.42 -8.97 -10.58
N ALA A 164 -9.88 -9.95 -11.35
CA ALA A 164 -8.99 -10.77 -12.17
C ALA A 164 -8.27 -9.92 -13.23
N ILE A 165 -9.00 -9.04 -13.93
CA ILE A 165 -8.44 -8.11 -14.92
C ILE A 165 -7.46 -7.15 -14.24
N GLU A 166 -7.83 -6.56 -13.11
CA GLU A 166 -6.96 -5.64 -12.36
C GLU A 166 -5.64 -6.31 -11.98
N VAL A 167 -5.71 -7.52 -11.42
CA VAL A 167 -4.54 -8.28 -11.00
C VAL A 167 -3.64 -8.62 -12.17
N TYR A 168 -4.19 -9.22 -13.24
CA TYR A 168 -3.38 -9.66 -14.37
C TYR A 168 -2.83 -8.50 -15.19
N SER A 169 -3.55 -7.38 -15.26
CA SER A 169 -3.06 -6.13 -15.82
C SER A 169 -1.92 -5.56 -14.99
N ALA A 170 -2.05 -5.54 -13.66
CA ALA A 170 -1.01 -5.03 -12.76
C ALA A 170 0.30 -5.82 -12.84
N ILE A 171 0.25 -7.12 -13.12
CA ILE A 171 1.45 -7.96 -13.32
C ILE A 171 1.88 -8.09 -14.79
N GLY A 172 1.14 -7.47 -15.74
CA GLY A 172 1.44 -7.55 -17.17
C GLY A 172 1.28 -8.95 -17.79
N ASN A 173 0.47 -9.83 -17.19
CA ASN A 173 0.28 -11.19 -17.67
C ASN A 173 -0.77 -11.26 -18.79
N LYS A 174 -0.32 -11.00 -20.02
CA LYS A 174 -1.16 -11.00 -21.23
C LYS A 174 -1.86 -12.32 -21.49
N VAL A 175 -1.19 -13.45 -21.21
CA VAL A 175 -1.76 -14.79 -21.42
C VAL A 175 -2.97 -15.00 -20.51
N LYS A 176 -2.84 -14.66 -19.22
CA LYS A 176 -3.95 -14.75 -18.27
C LYS A 176 -5.07 -13.76 -18.58
N LEU A 177 -4.75 -12.55 -19.06
CA LEU A 177 -5.76 -11.58 -19.53
C LEU A 177 -6.58 -12.13 -20.71
N ALA A 178 -5.93 -12.73 -21.71
CA ALA A 178 -6.63 -13.38 -22.81
C ALA A 178 -7.53 -14.53 -22.31
N GLN A 179 -7.07 -15.33 -21.34
CA GLN A 179 -7.90 -16.38 -20.71
C GLN A 179 -9.13 -15.81 -19.97
N VAL A 180 -8.98 -14.68 -19.28
CA VAL A 180 -10.13 -13.98 -18.68
C VAL A 180 -11.10 -13.57 -19.77
N GLY A 181 -10.61 -12.98 -20.86
CA GLY A 181 -11.44 -12.59 -21.99
C GLY A 181 -12.19 -13.76 -22.62
N ASP A 182 -11.51 -14.90 -22.81
CA ASP A 182 -12.12 -16.13 -23.34
C ASP A 182 -13.27 -16.61 -22.46
N LYS A 183 -13.05 -16.64 -21.14
CA LYS A 183 -14.07 -17.08 -20.18
C LYS A 183 -15.24 -16.09 -20.09
N CYS A 184 -14.96 -14.78 -20.07
CA CYS A 184 -15.99 -13.75 -20.12
C CYS A 184 -16.83 -13.85 -21.40
N LEU A 185 -16.21 -14.12 -22.55
CA LEU A 185 -16.93 -14.27 -23.82
C LEU A 185 -17.87 -15.49 -23.80
N GLN A 186 -17.41 -16.62 -23.24
CA GLN A 186 -18.24 -17.82 -23.06
C GLN A 186 -19.46 -17.57 -22.15
N GLU A 187 -19.30 -16.74 -21.12
CA GLU A 187 -20.37 -16.33 -20.21
C GLU A 187 -21.18 -15.12 -20.71
N ASN A 188 -20.99 -14.72 -21.98
CA ASN A 188 -21.64 -13.59 -22.63
C ASN A 188 -21.42 -12.22 -21.93
N GLN A 189 -20.32 -12.10 -21.18
CA GLN A 189 -19.87 -10.90 -20.50
C GLN A 189 -19.00 -10.04 -21.42
N ILE A 190 -19.62 -9.51 -22.48
CA ILE A 190 -18.92 -8.83 -23.59
C ILE A 190 -18.06 -7.66 -23.12
N GLY A 191 -18.53 -6.84 -22.16
CA GLY A 191 -17.79 -5.68 -21.66
C GLY A 191 -16.48 -6.05 -20.97
N TYR A 192 -16.50 -7.10 -20.14
CA TYR A 192 -15.29 -7.62 -19.48
C TYR A 192 -14.35 -8.30 -20.48
N ALA A 193 -14.91 -9.03 -21.46
CA ALA A 193 -14.10 -9.64 -22.52
C ALA A 193 -13.35 -8.58 -23.35
N ALA A 194 -14.03 -7.50 -23.75
CA ALA A 194 -13.41 -6.38 -24.47
C ALA A 194 -12.24 -5.78 -23.69
N LYS A 195 -12.48 -5.45 -22.42
CA LYS A 195 -11.46 -4.86 -21.54
C LYS A 195 -10.27 -5.81 -21.33
N ALA A 196 -10.52 -7.09 -21.15
CA ALA A 196 -9.47 -8.09 -20.96
C ALA A 196 -8.61 -8.26 -22.24
N TYR A 197 -9.24 -8.35 -23.41
CA TYR A 197 -8.52 -8.46 -24.67
C TYR A 197 -7.75 -7.19 -25.03
N GLU A 198 -8.33 -6.01 -24.81
CA GLU A 198 -7.65 -4.73 -24.96
C GLU A 198 -6.37 -4.68 -24.13
N MET A 199 -6.45 -5.04 -22.85
CA MET A 199 -5.28 -5.06 -21.96
C MET A 199 -4.28 -6.16 -22.33
N SER A 200 -4.73 -7.28 -22.91
CA SER A 200 -3.83 -8.32 -23.42
C SER A 200 -3.08 -7.88 -24.68
N GLY A 201 -3.68 -6.98 -25.48
CA GLY A 201 -3.17 -6.57 -26.78
C GLY A 201 -3.29 -7.66 -27.86
N ASP A 202 -4.15 -8.66 -27.65
CA ASP A 202 -4.37 -9.76 -28.59
C ASP A 202 -5.37 -9.34 -29.68
N THR A 203 -4.83 -8.99 -30.85
CA THR A 203 -5.62 -8.53 -32.01
C THR A 203 -6.52 -9.62 -32.57
N ASP A 204 -6.10 -10.89 -32.50
CA ASP A 204 -6.87 -12.00 -33.03
C ASP A 204 -8.11 -12.24 -32.17
N LYS A 205 -7.95 -12.20 -30.85
CA LYS A 205 -9.07 -12.29 -29.90
C LYS A 205 -10.02 -11.09 -30.00
N LEU A 206 -9.51 -9.89 -30.23
CA LEU A 206 -10.35 -8.71 -30.49
C LEU A 206 -11.16 -8.85 -31.78
N ASN A 207 -10.59 -9.41 -32.84
CA ASN A 207 -11.35 -9.71 -34.07
C ASN A 207 -12.47 -10.74 -33.80
N VAL A 208 -12.18 -11.82 -33.07
CA VAL A 208 -13.18 -12.82 -32.67
C VAL A 208 -14.30 -12.21 -31.81
N LEU A 209 -13.96 -11.28 -30.91
CA LEU A 209 -14.95 -10.52 -30.15
C LEU A 209 -15.82 -9.68 -31.09
N GLY A 210 -15.21 -8.96 -32.03
CA GLY A 210 -15.90 -8.16 -33.04
C GLY A 210 -16.88 -8.99 -33.87
N ASP A 211 -16.47 -10.18 -34.32
CA ASP A 211 -17.31 -11.10 -35.10
C ASP A 211 -18.50 -11.59 -34.27
N THR A 212 -18.26 -11.84 -32.98
CA THR A 212 -19.32 -12.28 -32.05
C THR A 212 -20.31 -11.16 -31.77
N CYS A 213 -19.83 -9.95 -31.52
CA CYS A 213 -20.67 -8.76 -31.33
C CYS A 213 -21.49 -8.44 -32.59
N LEU A 214 -20.90 -8.57 -33.79
CA LEU A 214 -21.60 -8.34 -35.05
C LEU A 214 -22.74 -9.34 -35.26
N ARG A 215 -22.52 -10.63 -34.98
CA ARG A 215 -23.56 -11.66 -35.02
C ARG A 215 -24.69 -11.43 -34.01
N GLN A 216 -24.38 -10.80 -32.87
CA GLN A 216 -25.36 -10.44 -31.85
C GLN A 216 -26.05 -9.08 -32.10
N GLY A 217 -25.68 -8.35 -33.17
CA GLY A 217 -26.22 -7.02 -33.48
C GLY A 217 -25.65 -5.90 -32.60
N LEU A 218 -24.60 -6.15 -31.82
CA LEU A 218 -23.92 -5.17 -30.97
C LEU A 218 -22.90 -4.35 -31.79
N LEU A 219 -23.40 -3.53 -32.71
CA LEU A 219 -22.57 -2.81 -33.70
C LEU A 219 -21.56 -1.85 -33.07
N SER A 220 -21.94 -1.13 -32.01
CA SER A 220 -21.04 -0.19 -31.32
C SER A 220 -19.83 -0.90 -30.71
N THR A 221 -20.05 -2.01 -30.01
CA THR A 221 -18.99 -2.81 -29.40
C THR A 221 -18.15 -3.54 -30.46
N ALA A 222 -18.78 -4.02 -31.54
CA ALA A 222 -18.06 -4.62 -32.67
C ALA A 222 -17.09 -3.62 -33.31
N LEU A 223 -17.56 -2.39 -33.58
CA LEU A 223 -16.72 -1.31 -34.10
C LEU A 223 -15.54 -1.00 -33.17
N GLN A 224 -15.78 -0.91 -31.86
CA GLN A 224 -14.70 -0.69 -30.90
C GLN A 224 -13.68 -1.83 -30.92
N ALA A 225 -14.14 -3.08 -30.90
CA ALA A 225 -13.28 -4.26 -30.97
C ALA A 225 -12.40 -4.27 -32.24
N TYR A 226 -12.98 -4.02 -33.42
CA TYR A 226 -12.19 -3.94 -34.67
C TYR A 226 -11.26 -2.73 -34.72
N THR A 227 -11.62 -1.62 -34.09
CA THR A 227 -10.75 -0.44 -33.98
C THR A 227 -9.52 -0.79 -33.15
N LEU A 228 -9.73 -1.43 -31.99
CA LEU A 228 -8.64 -1.88 -31.11
C LEU A 228 -7.80 -2.98 -31.77
N ALA A 229 -8.39 -3.84 -32.59
CA ALA A 229 -7.68 -4.86 -33.36
C ALA A 229 -6.91 -4.29 -34.58
N GLY A 230 -7.16 -3.04 -34.97
CA GLY A 230 -6.60 -2.43 -36.17
C GLY A 230 -7.19 -2.98 -37.49
N ASN A 231 -8.35 -3.62 -37.46
CA ASN A 231 -8.98 -4.26 -38.62
C ASN A 231 -9.78 -3.25 -39.47
N GLN A 232 -9.07 -2.53 -40.35
CA GLN A 232 -9.66 -1.49 -41.20
C GLN A 232 -10.74 -2.01 -42.15
N VAL A 233 -10.61 -3.26 -42.62
CA VAL A 233 -11.57 -3.87 -43.56
C VAL A 233 -12.93 -4.01 -42.91
N MET A 234 -13.00 -4.60 -41.71
CA MET A 234 -14.26 -4.78 -40.99
C MET A 234 -14.86 -3.46 -40.51
N LEU A 235 -14.02 -2.48 -40.14
CA LEU A 235 -14.50 -1.15 -39.78
C LEU A 235 -15.20 -0.46 -40.95
N GLN A 236 -14.61 -0.51 -42.15
CA GLN A 236 -15.21 0.09 -43.33
C GLN A 236 -16.48 -0.65 -43.74
N PHE A 237 -16.46 -1.98 -43.71
CA PHE A 237 -17.64 -2.81 -43.98
C PHE A 237 -18.83 -2.43 -43.07
N ILE A 238 -18.60 -2.28 -41.76
CA ILE A 238 -19.69 -1.94 -40.84
C ILE A 238 -20.22 -0.52 -41.12
N LYS A 239 -19.33 0.45 -41.34
CA LYS A 239 -19.72 1.84 -41.62
C LYS A 239 -20.52 2.02 -42.91
N GLU A 240 -20.25 1.19 -43.92
CA GLU A 240 -20.92 1.25 -45.22
C GLU A 240 -22.28 0.55 -45.20
N ASN A 241 -22.45 -0.52 -44.42
CA ASN A 241 -23.62 -1.39 -44.48
C ASN A 241 -24.64 -1.17 -43.34
N PHE A 242 -24.25 -0.59 -42.20
CA PHE A 242 -25.09 -0.52 -41.00
C PHE A 242 -25.30 0.91 -40.48
N LYS A 243 -25.55 1.87 -41.39
CA LYS A 243 -25.95 3.24 -41.03
C LYS A 243 -27.36 3.32 -40.44
#